data_AF-A0A4R2LE19-F1
#
_entry.id   AF-A0A4R2LE19-F1
#
_cell.length_a   1.000
_cell.length_b   1.000
_cell.length_c   1.000
_cell.angle_alpha   90.00
_cell.angle_beta   90.00
_cell.angle_gamma   90.00
#
_symmetry.space_group_name_H-M   'P 1'
#
loop_
_entity.id
_entity.type
_entity.pdbx_description
1 polymer ?
#
loop_
_entity_poly.entity_id
_entity_poly.type
_entity_poly.pdbx_seq_one_letter_code
_entity_poly.pdbx_strand_id
1 'polypeptide(L)' 'MKNLNHFEAFKLNKKQMNAIAGGTLYHCVVFYADEYGGTYVRTIESDATLEEVEDAVSEQAPDAIVTCM' A
#
# COMPACT_ATOMS: atom_id res chain seq x y z
N MET A 1 35.52 20.16 -14.90
CA MET A 1 34.06 19.98 -15.01
C MET A 1 33.66 18.93 -13.99
N LYS A 2 32.68 19.23 -13.14
CA LYS A 2 32.28 18.38 -12.00
C LYS A 2 31.54 17.15 -12.52
N ASN A 3 31.92 15.98 -12.01
CA ASN A 3 31.40 14.68 -12.42
C ASN A 3 29.86 14.63 -12.32
N LEU A 4 29.21 14.23 -13.41
CA LEU A 4 27.76 14.07 -13.56
C LEU A 4 27.17 12.94 -12.68
N ASN A 5 27.99 12.27 -11.87
CA ASN A 5 27.58 11.17 -10.99
C ASN A 5 26.70 11.63 -9.81
N HIS A 6 26.48 12.94 -9.65
CA HIS A 6 25.54 13.51 -8.67
C HIS A 6 24.09 13.56 -9.17
N PHE A 7 23.80 13.20 -10.43
CA PHE A 7 22.45 13.30 -10.98
C PHE A 7 21.51 12.20 -10.43
N GLU A 8 22.04 11.08 -9.94
CA GLU A 8 21.23 10.05 -9.25
C GLU A 8 20.83 10.44 -7.82
N ALA A 9 21.43 11.48 -7.22
CA ALA A 9 21.11 11.91 -5.85
C ALA A 9 19.70 12.49 -5.70
N PHE A 10 19.00 12.73 -6.82
CA PHE A 10 17.61 13.21 -6.86
C PHE A 10 16.59 12.14 -7.25
N LYS A 11 16.96 10.85 -7.29
CA LYS A 11 15.96 9.77 -7.37
C LYS A 11 15.17 9.77 -6.07
N LEU A 12 14.07 10.50 -6.07
CA LEU A 12 13.05 10.46 -5.03
C LEU A 12 12.60 9.00 -4.88
N ASN A 13 12.58 8.50 -3.65
CA ASN A 13 12.00 7.18 -3.40
C ASN A 13 10.48 7.22 -3.62
N LYS A 14 9.84 6.05 -3.76
CA LYS A 14 8.40 5.94 -4.06
C LYS A 14 7.53 6.76 -3.10
N LYS A 15 7.88 6.77 -1.81
CA LYS A 15 7.21 7.56 -0.76
C LYS A 15 7.31 9.07 -1.00
N GLN A 16 8.49 9.54 -1.37
CA GLN A 16 8.74 10.95 -1.68
C GLN A 16 8.07 11.38 -2.99
N MET A 17 8.04 10.51 -4.01
CA MET A 17 7.30 10.77 -5.24
C MET A 17 5.79 10.81 -5.00
N ASN A 18 5.24 9.88 -4.22
CA ASN A 18 3.83 9.89 -3.83
C ASN A 18 3.50 11.16 -3.05
N ALA A 19 4.30 11.55 -2.06
CA ALA A 19 4.06 12.80 -1.32
C ALA A 19 4.04 14.05 -2.22
N ILE A 20 4.91 14.14 -3.22
CA ILE A 20 4.98 15.28 -4.16
C ILE A 20 3.80 15.28 -5.16
N ALA A 21 3.32 14.10 -5.56
CA ALA A 21 2.18 13.96 -6.46
C ALA A 21 0.81 14.21 -5.78
N GLY A 22 0.80 14.53 -4.48
CA GLY A 22 -0.44 14.61 -3.69
C GLY A 22 -0.96 13.22 -3.32
N GLY A 23 -0.05 12.37 -2.83
CA GLY A 23 -0.15 10.92 -2.71
C GLY A 23 -1.55 10.40 -2.44
N THR A 24 -1.99 9.51 -3.32
CA THR A 24 -3.23 8.76 -3.14
C THR A 24 -3.09 7.90 -1.89
N LEU A 25 -3.73 8.33 -0.81
CA LEU A 25 -4.02 7.51 0.35
C LEU A 25 -5.17 6.61 -0.05
N TYR A 26 -4.89 5.32 -0.20
CA TYR A 26 -5.94 4.33 -0.40
C TYR A 26 -6.60 4.02 0.93
N HIS A 27 -7.93 4.10 0.95
CA HIS A 27 -8.73 3.66 2.07
C HIS A 27 -9.25 2.26 1.76
N CYS A 28 -8.57 1.26 2.32
CA CYS A 28 -8.87 -0.15 2.09
C CYS A 28 -9.72 -0.72 3.22
N VAL A 29 -10.81 -1.36 2.88
CA VAL A 29 -11.61 -2.18 3.80
C VAL A 29 -11.21 -3.64 3.59
N VAL A 30 -10.79 -4.28 4.66
CA VAL A 30 -10.40 -5.69 4.66
C VAL A 30 -11.40 -6.50 5.48
N PHE A 31 -11.96 -7.53 4.86
CA PHE A 31 -12.89 -8.47 5.47
C PHE A 31 -12.16 -9.77 5.77
N TYR A 32 -12.14 -10.17 7.04
CA TYR A 32 -11.61 -11.44 7.50
C TYR A 32 -12.77 -12.35 7.87
N ALA A 33 -12.79 -13.57 7.33
CA ALA A 33 -13.71 -14.60 7.79
C ALA A 33 -13.15 -15.21 9.09
N ASP A 34 -14.01 -15.45 10.07
CA ASP A 34 -13.63 -16.30 11.20
C ASP A 34 -14.04 -17.75 10.96
N GLU A 35 -13.37 -18.67 11.66
CA GLU A 35 -13.60 -20.12 11.55
C GLU A 35 -14.99 -20.56 12.04
N TYR A 36 -15.76 -19.65 12.65
CA TYR A 36 -17.10 -19.87 13.19
C TYR A 36 -18.21 -19.20 12.36
N GLY A 37 -17.87 -18.62 11.20
CA GLY A 37 -18.81 -17.99 10.27
C GLY A 37 -19.13 -16.51 10.55
N GLY A 38 -18.42 -15.87 11.46
CA GLY A 38 -18.44 -14.42 11.64
C GLY A 38 -17.48 -13.70 10.68
N THR A 39 -17.57 -12.38 10.66
CA THR A 39 -16.74 -11.53 9.80
C THR A 39 -16.19 -10.37 10.62
N TYR A 40 -14.88 -10.18 10.55
CA TYR A 40 -14.21 -9.03 11.13
C TYR A 40 -13.81 -8.05 10.01
N VAL A 41 -14.04 -6.76 10.22
CA VAL A 41 -13.76 -5.71 9.24
C VAL A 41 -12.72 -4.76 9.80
N ARG A 42 -11.69 -4.48 9.01
CA ARG A 42 -10.65 -3.50 9.35
C ARG A 42 -10.45 -2.51 8.22
N THR A 43 -10.35 -1.23 8.55
CA THR A 43 -9.93 -0.20 7.61
C THR A 43 -8.43 0.02 7.71
N ILE A 44 -7.75 0.10 6.57
CA ILE A 44 -6.33 0.36 6.45
C ILE A 44 -6.16 1.58 5.55
N GLU A 45 -5.34 2.52 5.99
CA GLU A 45 -4.92 3.65 5.17
C GLU A 45 -3.49 3.41 4.73
N SER A 46 -3.24 3.42 3.43
CA SER A 46 -1.93 3.12 2.87
C SER A 46 -1.58 4.08 1.74
N ASP A 47 -0.30 4.45 1.67
CA ASP A 47 0.31 5.15 0.54
C ASP A 47 0.87 4.16 -0.52
N ALA A 48 0.72 2.86 -0.28
CA ALA A 48 1.03 1.78 -1.21
C ALA A 48 -0.06 1.61 -2.27
N THR A 49 0.25 0.94 -3.39
CA THR A 49 -0.75 0.64 -4.43
C THR A 49 -1.72 -0.46 -3.97
N LEU A 50 -2.90 -0.56 -4.61
CA LEU A 50 -3.88 -1.63 -4.33
C LEU A 50 -3.23 -3.03 -4.32
N GLU A 51 -2.44 -3.34 -5.36
CA GLU A 51 -1.72 -4.61 -5.49
C GLU A 51 -0.77 -4.88 -4.31
N GLU A 52 -0.06 -3.86 -3.82
CA GLU A 52 0.86 -4.01 -2.67
C GLU A 52 0.10 -4.24 -1.37
N VAL A 53 -1.10 -3.68 -1.23
CA VAL A 53 -1.97 -3.91 -0.07
C VAL A 53 -2.59 -5.30 -0.14
N GLU A 54 -3.06 -5.73 -1.30
CA GLU A 54 -3.60 -7.08 -1.54
C GLU A 54 -2.54 -8.16 -1.26
N ASP A 55 -1.31 -7.98 -1.75
CA ASP A 55 -0.18 -8.88 -1.49
C ASP A 55 0.13 -8.96 0.01
N ALA A 56 0.26 -7.82 0.69
CA ALA A 56 0.59 -7.79 2.11
C ALA A 56 -0.52 -8.38 3.00
N VAL A 57 -1.79 -8.24 2.60
CA VAL A 57 -2.93 -8.85 3.29
C VAL A 57 -2.98 -10.34 3.02
N SER A 58 -2.81 -10.78 1.77
CA SER A 58 -2.87 -12.19 1.39
C SER A 58 -1.75 -13.03 2.03
N GLU A 59 -0.57 -12.44 2.27
CA GLU A 59 0.53 -13.09 3.00
C GLU A 59 0.17 -13.38 4.47
N GLN A 60 -0.65 -12.52 5.09
CA GLN A 60 -1.07 -12.65 6.48
C GLN A 60 -2.37 -13.44 6.64
N ALA A 61 -3.32 -13.24 5.73
CA ALA A 61 -4.65 -13.79 5.72
C ALA A 61 -5.10 -14.04 4.26
N PRO A 62 -4.80 -15.21 3.69
CA PRO A 62 -5.07 -15.50 2.27
C PRO A 62 -6.56 -15.60 1.92
N ASP A 63 -7.41 -15.73 2.93
CA ASP A 63 -8.87 -15.77 2.84
C ASP A 63 -9.53 -14.39 3.01
N ALA A 64 -8.75 -13.35 3.32
CA ALA A 64 -9.26 -12.00 3.48
C ALA A 64 -9.60 -11.35 2.14
N ILE A 65 -10.69 -10.58 2.11
CA ILE A 65 -11.12 -9.82 0.93
C ILE A 65 -10.74 -8.36 1.15
N VAL A 66 -10.01 -7.77 0.20
CA VAL A 66 -9.57 -6.37 0.22
C VAL A 66 -10.37 -5.55 -0.79
N THR A 67 -10.91 -4.41 -0.36
CA THR A 67 -11.59 -3.45 -1.22
C THR A 67 -11.07 -2.05 -0.91
N CYS A 68 -10.36 -1.42 -1.85
CA CYS A 68 -9.86 -0.05 -1.67
C CYS A 68 -10.67 0.97 -2.49
N MET A 69 -10.87 2.16 -1.91
CA MET A 69 -11.45 3.34 -2.56
C MET A 69 -10.45 4.48 -2.60
#